data_AF-A0A392R0L3-F1
#
_entry.id   AF-A0A392R0L3-F1
#
_cell.length_a   1.000
_cell.length_b   1.000
_cell.length_c   1.000
_cell.angle_alpha   90.00
_cell.angle_beta   90.00
_cell.angle_gamma   90.00
#
_symmetry.space_group_name_H-M   'P 1'
#
loop_
_entity.id
_entity.type
_entity.pdbx_description
1 polymer ?
#
loop_
_entity_poly.entity_id
_entity_poly.type
_entity_poly.pdbx_seq_one_letter_code
_entity_poly.pdbx_strand_id
1 'polypeptide(L)' 'MQVYDVTKYLDDHPGGDDVILEATGRDATEDFEDAGHSKSARELMEQYYIGEFDTSSPIATKK' A
#
# COMPACT_ATOMS: atom_id res chain seq x y z
N MET A 1 -1.18 -10.91 -4.16
CA MET A 1 -0.70 -9.51 -4.03
C MET A 1 -0.84 -9.15 -2.57
N GLN A 2 0.18 -8.62 -1.91
CA GLN A 2 0.04 -8.26 -0.49
C GLN A 2 -0.75 -6.96 -0.37
N VAL A 3 -1.62 -6.87 0.64
CA VAL A 3 -2.46 -5.70 0.93
C VAL A 3 -2.04 -5.12 2.27
N TYR A 4 -1.90 -3.80 2.29
CA TYR A 4 -1.47 -3.06 3.47
C TYR A 4 -2.49 -1.96 3.80
N ASP A 5 -2.93 -1.88 5.05
CA ASP A 5 -3.76 -0.79 5.56
C ASP A 5 -2.86 0.25 6.25
N VAL A 6 -2.48 1.26 5.48
CA VAL A 6 -1.64 2.37 5.94
C VAL A 6 -2.45 3.59 6.38
N THR A 7 -3.76 3.46 6.61
CA THR A 7 -4.65 4.59 6.98
C THR A 7 -4.12 5.36 8.19
N LYS A 8 -3.56 4.65 9.17
CA LYS A 8 -3.00 5.25 10.40
C LYS A 8 -1.62 5.87 10.21
N TYR A 9 -0.98 5.62 9.07
CA TYR A 9 0.37 6.08 8.76
C TYR A 9 0.38 7.28 7.81
N LEU A 10 -0.78 7.70 7.28
CA LEU A 10 -0.90 8.79 6.31
C LEU A 10 -0.18 10.06 6.78
N ASP A 11 -0.50 10.55 7.99
CA ASP A 11 0.10 11.76 8.56
C ASP A 11 1.59 11.59 8.93
N ASP A 12 2.04 10.36 9.16
CA ASP A 12 3.41 10.02 9.54
C ASP A 12 4.30 9.71 8.33
N HIS A 13 3.74 9.63 7.12
CA HIS A 13 4.49 9.30 5.91
C HIS A 13 5.42 10.45 5.49
N PRO A 14 6.76 10.26 5.46
CA PRO A 14 7.69 11.33 5.13
C PRO A 14 7.53 11.91 3.72
N GLY A 15 6.94 11.13 2.79
CA GLY A 15 6.63 11.57 1.42
C GLY A 15 5.31 12.34 1.29
N GLY A 16 4.57 12.53 2.38
CA GLY A 16 3.23 13.12 2.40
C GLY A 16 2.11 12.08 2.22
N ASP A 17 0.91 12.41 2.69
CA ASP A 17 -0.29 11.57 2.55
C ASP A 17 -0.81 11.55 1.11
N ASP A 18 -0.67 12.65 0.37
CA ASP A 18 -1.09 12.79 -1.03
C ASP A 18 -0.64 11.62 -1.91
N VAL A 19 0.63 11.23 -1.82
CA VAL A 19 1.18 10.15 -2.67
C VAL A 19 0.62 8.76 -2.32
N ILE A 20 0.22 8.54 -1.05
CA ILE A 20 -0.46 7.31 -0.64
C ILE A 20 -1.90 7.32 -1.14
N LEU A 21 -2.58 8.47 -1.05
CA LEU A 21 -3.95 8.63 -1.52
C LEU A 21 -4.06 8.43 -3.04
N GLU A 22 -3.10 8.94 -3.82
CA GLU A 22 -3.04 8.71 -5.28
C GLU A 22 -2.78 7.24 -5.65
N ALA A 23 -2.11 6.49 -4.78
CA ALA A 23 -1.84 5.06 -4.96
C ALA A 23 -2.94 4.15 -4.37
N THR A 24 -3.93 4.72 -3.67
CA THR A 24 -4.96 3.93 -2.99
C THR A 24 -5.83 3.16 -3.97
N GLY A 25 -6.06 1.88 -3.68
CA GLY A 25 -6.92 1.00 -4.48
C GLY A 25 -6.26 0.44 -5.75
N ARG A 26 -4.96 0.69 -5.96
CA ARG A 26 -4.16 0.08 -7.03
C ARG A 26 -2.89 -0.54 -6.46
N ASP A 27 -2.17 -1.29 -7.30
CA ASP A 27 -0.82 -1.72 -6.96
C ASP A 27 0.11 -0.49 -6.90
N ALA A 28 0.86 -0.37 -5.81
CA ALA A 28 1.77 0.73 -5.54
C ALA A 28 3.25 0.28 -5.52
N THR A 29 3.55 -0.90 -6.07
CA THR A 29 4.90 -1.50 -6.01
C THR A 29 5.91 -0.62 -6.73
N GLU A 30 5.58 -0.15 -7.93
CA GLU A 30 6.47 0.72 -8.71
C GLU A 30 6.69 2.08 -8.03
N ASP A 31 5.62 2.71 -7.51
CA ASP A 31 5.71 3.99 -6.80
C ASP A 31 6.62 3.87 -5.55
N PHE A 32 6.49 2.75 -4.81
CA PHE A 32 7.29 2.49 -3.61
C PHE A 32 8.77 2.27 -3.93
N GLU A 33 9.08 1.55 -5.01
CA GLU A 33 10.47 1.28 -5.42
C GLU A 33 11.13 2.50 -6.07
N ASP A 34 10.42 3.28 -6.89
CA ASP A 34 10.91 4.52 -7.52
C ASP A 34 11.27 5.59 -6.49
N ALA A 35 10.48 5.70 -5.42
CA ALA A 35 10.76 6.58 -4.29
C ALA A 35 12.03 6.19 -3.50
N GLY A 36 12.58 4.98 -3.72
CA GLY A 36 13.85 4.56 -3.11
C GLY A 36 13.75 4.31 -1.61
N HIS A 37 12.62 3.79 -1.13
CA HIS A 37 12.40 3.53 0.30
C HIS A 37 13.51 2.66 0.92
N SER A 38 13.87 2.97 2.17
CA SER A 38 14.93 2.28 2.92
C SER A 38 14.51 0.87 3.35
N LYS A 39 15.45 0.09 3.89
CA LYS A 39 15.13 -1.22 4.49
C LYS A 39 14.16 -1.07 5.68
N SER A 40 14.40 -0.08 6.53
CA SER A 40 13.54 0.21 7.68
C SER A 40 12.12 0.61 7.27
N ALA A 41 11.95 1.29 6.14
CA ALA A 41 10.62 1.59 5.60
C ALA A 41 9.88 0.32 5.14
N ARG A 42 10.59 -0.65 4.56
CA ARG A 42 10.02 -1.97 4.22
C ARG A 42 9.62 -2.75 5.47
N GLU A 43 10.47 -2.78 6.50
CA GLU A 43 10.16 -3.41 7.79
C GLU A 43 8.96 -2.75 8.49
N LEU A 44 8.82 -1.42 8.36
CA LEU A 44 7.66 -0.70 8.87
C LEU A 44 6.38 -1.06 8.09
N MET A 45 6.46 -1.17 6.76
CA MET A 45 5.34 -1.56 5.90
C MET A 45 4.74 -2.91 6.32
N GLU A 46 5.57 -3.87 6.74
CA GLU A 46 5.11 -5.18 7.21
C GLU A 46 4.14 -5.10 8.40
N GLN A 47 4.22 -4.06 9.24
CA GLN A 47 3.30 -3.85 10.36
C GLN A 47 1.87 -3.51 9.92
N TYR A 48 1.73 -2.99 8.71
CA TYR A 48 0.45 -2.59 8.12
C TYR A 48 -0.13 -3.68 7.21
N TYR A 49 0.51 -4.84 7.10
CA TYR A 49 0.01 -5.96 6.30
C TYR A 49 -1.31 -6.51 6.85
N ILE A 50 -2.34 -6.58 5.99
CA ILE A 50 -3.67 -7.09 6.36
C ILE A 50 -4.06 -8.38 5.65
N GLY A 51 -3.28 -8.85 4.68
CA GLY A 51 -3.55 -10.09 3.98
C GLY A 51 -3.15 -10.06 2.51
N GLU A 52 -3.59 -11.08 1.78
CA GLU A 52 -3.36 -11.18 0.35
C GLU A 52 -4.63 -10.89 -0.45
N PHE A 53 -4.48 -10.08 -1.49
CA PHE A 53 -5.47 -9.91 -2.54
C PHE A 53 -5.33 -11.04 -3.56
N ASP A 54 -6.41 -11.83 -3.65
CA ASP A 54 -6.57 -12.87 -4.64
C ASP A 54 -7.07 -12.27 -5.95
N THR A 55 -6.20 -12.26 -6.97
CA THR A 55 -6.53 -11.77 -8.32
C THR A 55 -7.29 -12.81 -9.15
N SER A 56 -7.43 -14.04 -8.64
CA SER A 56 -8.10 -15.16 -9.31
C SER A 56 -9.62 -15.13 -9.10
N SER A 57 -10.07 -14.54 -8.01
CA SER A 57 -11.49 -14.40 -7.67
C SER A 57 -12.10 -13.25 -8.46
N PRO A 58 -13.12 -13.49 -9.32
CA PRO A 58 -13.85 -12.39 -9.95
C PRO A 58 -14.49 -11.57 -8.83
N ILE A 59 -14.05 -10.31 -8.68
CA ILE A 59 -14.69 -9.37 -7.77
C ILE A 59 -16.14 -9.25 -8.23
N ALA A 60 -17.04 -9.84 -7.45
CA ALA A 60 -18.47 -9.63 -7.60
C ALA A 60 -18.74 -8.15 -7.28
N THR A 61 -18.67 -7.31 -8.30
CA THR A 61 -19.20 -5.95 -8.27
C THR A 61 -20.70 -6.08 -8.08
N LYS A 62 -21.17 -6.10 -6.83
CA LYS A 62 -22.58 -5.88 -6.54
C LYS A 62 -22.91 -4.47 -7.02
N LYS A 63 -23.65 -4.41 -8.12
CA LYS A 63 -24.34 -3.22 -8.63
C LYS A 63 -25.36 -2.70 -7.62
#